data_AF-A0ABD7HQ05-F1
#
_entry.id   AF-A0ABD7HQ05-F1
#
_cell.length_a   1.000
_cell.length_b   1.000
_cell.length_c   1.000
_cell.angle_alpha   90.00
_cell.angle_beta   90.00
_cell.angle_gamma   90.00
#
_symmetry.space_group_name_H-M   'P 1'
#
loop_
_entity.id
_entity.type
_entity.pdbx_description
1 polymer ?
#
loop_
_entity_poly.entity_id
_entity_poly.type
_entity_poly.pdbx_seq_one_letter_code
_entity_poly.pdbx_strand_id
1 'polypeptide(L)'
;MHASPQFADSTTGVVYIHASPAAVCPHVEWALTSTLTSTPSARGLETLKLRWQAQPAMAGQLRAVTNWVGPVGTGARLANALRSWPVLRFEVTEDPSEGVDG
;
A
#
# COMPACT_ATOMS: atom_id res chain seq x y z
N MET A 1 -10.04 19.31 -30.60
CA MET A 1 -10.84 18.46 -29.69
C MET A 1 -9.85 17.67 -28.84
N HIS A 2 -9.35 18.25 -27.74
CA HIS A 2 -8.56 17.50 -26.77
C HIS A 2 -9.55 16.75 -25.89
N ALA A 3 -9.66 15.44 -26.08
CA ALA A 3 -10.35 14.60 -25.12
C ALA A 3 -9.52 14.60 -23.83
N SER A 4 -10.04 15.20 -22.77
CA SER A 4 -9.48 14.99 -21.44
C SER A 4 -9.58 13.49 -21.15
N PRO A 5 -8.48 12.79 -20.86
CA PRO A 5 -8.58 11.40 -20.44
C PRO A 5 -9.40 11.40 -19.13
N GLN A 6 -10.58 10.81 -19.18
CA GLN A 6 -11.35 10.48 -17.99
C GLN A 6 -10.67 9.26 -17.38
N PHE A 7 -9.62 9.52 -16.61
CA PHE A 7 -9.06 8.49 -15.74
C PHE A 7 -10.05 8.27 -14.59
N ALA A 8 -10.22 7.03 -14.16
CA ALA A 8 -11.04 6.74 -12.99
C ALA A 8 -10.56 7.55 -11.77
N ASP A 9 -11.50 8.12 -11.02
CA ASP A 9 -11.18 8.88 -9.80
C ASP A 9 -10.67 7.98 -8.66
N SER A 10 -10.87 6.65 -8.75
CA SER A 10 -10.43 5.67 -7.75
C SER A 10 -10.09 4.31 -8.36
N THR A 11 -9.16 3.62 -7.71
CA THR A 11 -8.74 2.24 -7.97
C THR A 11 -8.53 1.48 -6.65
N THR A 12 -8.29 0.18 -6.75
CA THR A 12 -7.99 -0.72 -5.63
C THR A 12 -6.67 -1.41 -5.85
N GLY A 13 -6.21 -2.14 -4.84
CA GLY A 13 -5.08 -3.02 -4.99
C GLY A 13 -4.73 -3.72 -3.70
N VAL A 14 -3.56 -4.36 -3.69
CA VAL A 14 -3.08 -5.15 -2.56
C VAL A 14 -1.66 -4.74 -2.21
N VAL A 15 -1.38 -4.65 -0.91
CA VAL A 15 -0.01 -4.58 -0.39
C VAL A 15 0.32 -5.92 0.24
N TYR A 16 1.34 -6.58 -0.29
CA TYR A 16 1.95 -7.76 0.31
C TYR A 16 3.23 -7.35 1.02
N ILE A 17 3.33 -7.63 2.31
CA ILE A 17 4.60 -7.61 3.04
C ILE A 17 5.07 -9.05 3.15
N HIS A 18 6.08 -9.42 2.36
CA HIS A 18 6.65 -10.76 2.37
C HIS A 18 7.62 -10.97 3.53
N ALA A 19 8.37 -9.95 3.92
CA ALA A 19 9.27 -10.03 5.07
C ALA A 19 9.50 -8.65 5.68
N SER A 20 9.26 -8.54 6.99
CA SER A 20 9.57 -7.38 7.81
C SER A 20 10.14 -7.82 9.16
N PRO A 21 11.23 -7.21 9.66
CA PRO A 21 11.58 -7.33 11.07
C PRO A 21 10.44 -6.81 11.95
N ALA A 22 10.21 -7.41 13.12
CA ALA A 22 9.13 -7.02 14.02
C ALA A 22 9.20 -5.54 14.43
N ALA A 23 10.40 -4.98 14.58
CA ALA A 23 10.61 -3.57 14.91
C ALA A 23 10.15 -2.60 13.80
N VAL A 24 10.06 -3.06 12.55
CA VAL A 24 9.66 -2.23 11.40
C VAL A 24 8.14 -2.26 11.16
N CYS A 25 7.44 -3.26 11.69
CA CYS A 25 6.00 -3.43 11.51
C CYS A 25 5.16 -2.19 11.88
N PRO A 26 5.38 -1.49 13.01
CA PRO A 26 4.64 -0.27 13.34
C PRO A 26 4.90 0.87 12.34
N HIS A 27 6.09 0.94 11.75
CA HIS A 27 6.43 1.96 10.76
C HIS A 27 5.76 1.68 9.42
N VAL A 28 5.62 0.41 9.03
CA VAL A 28 4.84 0.01 7.85
C VAL A 28 3.37 0.41 8.03
N GLU A 29 2.76 0.10 9.17
CA GLU A 29 1.38 0.50 9.49
C GLU A 29 1.19 2.01 9.37
N TRP A 30 2.12 2.78 9.93
CA TRP A 30 2.09 4.24 9.86
C TRP A 30 2.24 4.75 8.43
N ALA A 31 3.22 4.25 7.67
CA ALA A 31 3.45 4.67 6.29
C ALA A 31 2.24 4.41 5.38
N LEU A 32 1.62 3.23 5.50
CA LEU A 32 0.41 2.90 4.75
C LEU A 32 -0.75 3.83 5.14
N THR A 33 -0.97 4.03 6.44
CA THR A 33 -2.02 4.93 6.95
C THR A 33 -1.81 6.35 6.44
N SER A 34 -0.61 6.90 6.57
CA SER A 34 -0.29 8.26 6.14
C SER A 34 -0.44 8.45 4.63
N THR A 35 -0.07 7.44 3.83
CA THR A 35 -0.20 7.50 2.37
C THR A 35 -1.66 7.46 1.93
N LEU A 36 -2.49 6.66 2.59
CA LEU A 36 -3.91 6.55 2.26
C LEU A 36 -4.72 7.75 2.77
N THR A 37 -4.38 8.28 3.95
CA THR A 37 -5.05 9.45 4.57
C THR A 37 -4.68 10.79 3.98
N SER A 38 -3.56 10.89 3.27
CA SER A 38 -3.18 12.11 2.54
C SER A 38 -4.01 12.33 1.28
N THR A 39 -4.98 11.46 0.99
CA THR A 39 -5.95 11.61 -0.10
C THR A 39 -7.25 12.25 0.41
N PRO A 40 -7.91 13.12 -0.38
CA PRO A 40 -9.06 13.91 0.07
C PRO A 40 -10.30 13.08 0.46
N SER A 41 -10.40 11.84 -0.03
CA SER A 41 -11.50 10.90 0.28
C SER A 41 -11.34 10.18 1.64
N ALA A 42 -10.19 10.28 2.30
CA ALA A 42 -9.84 9.44 3.44
C ALA A 42 -9.87 10.13 4.82
N ARG A 43 -10.55 11.28 4.96
CA ARG A 43 -10.66 12.00 6.25
C ARG A 43 -11.29 11.10 7.32
N GLY A 44 -10.54 10.84 8.39
CA GLY A 44 -11.02 10.10 9.58
C GLY A 44 -10.58 8.64 9.67
N LEU A 45 -9.67 8.16 8.82
CA LEU A 45 -9.17 6.78 8.91
C LEU A 45 -8.32 6.59 10.19
N GLU A 46 -8.65 5.55 10.96
CA GLU A 46 -7.78 5.07 12.04
C GLU A 46 -6.46 4.50 11.48
N THR A 47 -5.44 4.38 12.33
CA THR A 47 -4.19 3.73 11.96
C THR A 47 -4.46 2.29 11.54
N LEU A 48 -4.05 1.92 10.34
CA LEU A 48 -4.17 0.57 9.82
C LEU A 48 -3.44 -0.40 10.76
N LYS A 49 -4.16 -1.43 11.21
CA LYS A 49 -3.61 -2.53 12.01
C LYS A 49 -3.49 -3.75 11.12
N LEU A 50 -2.25 -4.10 10.76
CA LEU A 50 -2.00 -5.25 9.90
C LEU A 50 -2.03 -6.55 10.72
N ARG A 51 -2.58 -7.60 10.12
CA ARG A 51 -2.51 -8.96 10.69
C ARG A 51 -1.17 -9.58 10.36
N TRP A 52 -0.17 -9.26 11.17
CA TRP A 52 1.17 -9.84 11.08
C TRP A 52 1.17 -11.33 11.44
N GLN A 53 1.92 -12.11 10.67
CA GLN A 53 2.14 -13.54 10.89
C GLN A 53 3.63 -13.83 10.75
N ALA A 54 4.14 -14.85 11.46
CA ALA A 54 5.50 -15.33 11.23
C ALA A 54 5.68 -15.76 9.76
N GLN A 55 6.83 -15.44 9.17
CA GLN A 55 7.19 -15.87 7.81
C GLN A 55 7.90 -17.24 7.87
N PRO A 56 7.27 -18.35 7.41
CA PRO A 56 7.87 -19.68 7.53
C PRO A 56 9.20 -19.83 6.79
N ALA A 57 9.41 -19.07 5.71
CA ALA A 57 10.63 -19.12 4.91
C ALA A 57 11.81 -18.31 5.49
N MET A 58 11.59 -17.48 6.52
CA MET A 58 12.63 -16.61 7.07
C MET A 58 12.37 -16.32 8.55
N ALA A 59 13.07 -17.03 9.44
CA ALA A 59 12.93 -16.88 10.88
C ALA A 59 13.17 -15.44 11.34
N GLY A 60 12.37 -14.98 12.31
CA GLY A 60 12.44 -13.61 12.83
C GLY A 60 11.82 -12.53 11.92
N GLN A 61 11.30 -12.91 10.74
CA GLN A 61 10.54 -12.02 9.88
C GLN A 61 9.04 -12.26 10.03
N LEU A 62 8.28 -11.19 9.81
CA LEU A 62 6.83 -11.18 9.76
C LEU A 62 6.36 -10.88 8.34
N ARG A 63 5.20 -11.42 8.00
CA ARG A 63 4.47 -11.15 6.75
C ARG A 63 3.07 -10.64 7.05
N ALA A 64 2.52 -9.84 6.15
CA ALA A 64 1.15 -9.34 6.23
C ALA A 64 0.60 -9.07 4.82
N VAL A 65 -0.72 -9.00 4.71
CA VAL A 65 -1.41 -8.60 3.48
C VAL A 65 -2.56 -7.67 3.85
N THR A 66 -2.77 -6.63 3.03
CA THR A 66 -3.96 -5.78 3.14
C THR A 66 -4.39 -5.29 1.78
N ASN A 67 -5.70 -5.19 1.60
CA ASN A 67 -6.26 -4.49 0.45
C ASN A 67 -6.27 -2.99 0.74
N TRP A 68 -6.30 -2.19 -0.32
CA TRP A 68 -6.44 -0.75 -0.24
C TRP A 68 -7.37 -0.24 -1.34
N VAL A 69 -7.89 0.97 -1.12
CA VAL A 69 -8.67 1.74 -2.10
C VAL A 69 -8.21 3.19 -2.03
N GLY A 70 -8.11 3.85 -3.17
CA GLY A 70 -7.65 5.24 -3.24
C GLY A 70 -7.68 5.77 -4.67
N PRO A 71 -7.30 7.03 -4.90
CA PRO A 71 -7.15 7.58 -6.24
C PRO A 71 -6.14 6.80 -7.07
N VAL A 72 -6.27 6.84 -8.39
CA VAL A 72 -5.26 6.30 -9.33
C VAL A 72 -3.85 6.80 -8.97
N GLY A 73 -2.87 5.90 -9.07
CA GLY A 73 -1.48 6.15 -8.70
C GLY A 73 -1.19 6.05 -7.21
N THR A 74 -2.17 5.63 -6.40
CA THR A 74 -1.96 5.36 -4.97
C THR A 74 -0.99 4.20 -4.76
N GLY A 75 -1.01 3.17 -5.61
CA GLY A 75 -0.06 2.05 -5.57
C GLY A 75 1.38 2.52 -5.68
N ALA A 76 1.66 3.44 -6.62
CA ALA A 76 2.98 4.04 -6.77
C ALA A 76 3.41 4.86 -5.54
N ARG A 77 2.47 5.55 -4.87
CA ARG A 77 2.75 6.29 -3.63
C ARG A 77 3.06 5.33 -2.47
N LEU A 78 2.30 4.25 -2.34
CA LEU A 78 2.52 3.21 -1.34
C LEU A 78 3.89 2.55 -1.52
N ALA A 79 4.24 2.17 -2.75
CA ALA A 79 5.55 1.59 -3.06
C ALA A 79 6.70 2.55 -2.71
N ASN A 80 6.55 3.84 -3.02
CA ASN A 80 7.54 4.85 -2.67
C ASN A 80 7.66 5.08 -1.15
N ALA A 81 6.57 5.00 -0.41
CA ALA A 81 6.63 5.10 1.06
C ALA A 81 7.38 3.90 1.66
N LEU A 82 7.06 2.68 1.21
CA LEU A 82 7.63 1.43 1.74
C LEU A 82 9.10 1.20 1.37
N ARG A 83 9.57 1.70 0.21
CA ARG A 83 10.96 1.48 -0.23
C ARG A 83 12.02 2.11 0.67
N SER A 84 11.63 2.99 1.60
CA SER A 84 12.53 3.66 2.54
C SER A 84 13.22 2.70 3.53
N TRP A 85 12.73 1.46 3.64
CA TRP A 85 13.31 0.42 4.50
C TRP A 85 13.93 -0.71 3.67
N PRO A 86 15.26 -0.75 3.47
CA PRO A 86 15.93 -1.78 2.66
C PRO A 86 15.76 -3.22 3.18
N VAL A 87 15.42 -3.37 4.45
CA VAL A 87 15.16 -4.67 5.09
C VAL A 87 13.77 -5.23 4.76
N LEU A 88 12.86 -4.41 4.24
CA LEU A 88 11.50 -4.78 3.90
C LEU A 88 11.47 -5.47 2.53
N ARG A 89 10.80 -6.62 2.44
CA ARG A 89 10.43 -7.23 1.16
C ARG A 89 8.93 -7.11 1.00
N PHE A 90 8.50 -6.42 -0.05
CA PHE A 90 7.09 -6.14 -0.29
C PHE A 90 6.77 -6.12 -1.78
N GLU A 91 5.48 -6.22 -2.06
CA GLU A 91 4.88 -6.01 -3.37
C GLU A 91 3.66 -5.10 -3.18
N VAL A 92 3.45 -4.17 -4.11
CA VAL A 92 2.25 -3.36 -4.18
C VAL A 92 1.66 -3.54 -5.56
N THR A 93 0.38 -3.92 -5.60
CA THR A 93 -0.40 -3.97 -6.83
C THR A 93 -1.40 -2.83 -6.84
N GLU A 94 -1.73 -2.36 -8.04
CA GLU A 94 -2.85 -1.47 -8.35
C GLU A 94 -3.63 -2.16 -9.46
N ASP A 95 -4.95 -2.28 -9.27
CA ASP A 95 -5.83 -2.91 -10.24
C ASP A 95 -6.07 -1.94 -11.42
N PRO A 96 -6.28 -2.45 -12.64
CA PRO A 96 -6.63 -1.61 -13.78
C PRO A 96 -7.92 -0.85 -13.51
N SER A 97 -7.97 0.39 -13.98
CA SER A 97 -9.14 1.27 -13.87
C SER A 97 -9.42 1.97 -15.20
N GLU A 98 -10.53 2.71 -15.32
CA GLU A 98 -10.87 3.36 -16.58
C GLU A 98 -9.73 4.28 -17.05
N GLY A 99 -9.17 3.96 -18.22
CA GLY A 99 -8.07 4.72 -18.83
C GLY A 99 -6.67 4.46 -18.25
N VAL A 100 -6.50 3.56 -17.27
CA VAL A 100 -5.21 3.29 -16.61
C VAL A 100 -5.02 1.80 -16.40
N ASP A 101 -3.87 1.27 -16.83
CA ASP A 101 -3.59 -0.18 -16.78
C ASP A 101 -3.34 -0.73 -15.36
N GLY A 102 -3.06 0.14 -14.38
CA GLY A 102 -2.62 -0.22 -13.02
C GLY A 102 -1.11 -0.22 -12.86
#